data_AF-A0A2V8I955-F1
#
_entry.id   AF-A0A2V8I955-F1
#
_cell.length_a   1.000
_cell.length_b   1.000
_cell.length_c   1.000
_cell.angle_alpha   90.00
_cell.angle_beta   90.00
_cell.angle_gamma   90.00
#
_symmetry.space_group_name_H-M   'P 1'
#
loop_
_entity.id
_entity.type
_entity.pdbx_description
1 polymer ?
#
loop_
_entity_poly.entity_id
_entity_poly.type
_entity_poly.pdbx_seq_one_letter_code
_entity_poly.pdbx_strand_id
1 'polypeptide(L)'
;MNSIGGDAVTIDRREFMAAAAAGLGSQLVSRSGDALAQTAARPLPPDNGLFPGFEARWVHTNGADIFVRHGGTGQPLLLLHGNPQSHVCWHRAAGALARRYHV
;
A
#
# COMPACT_ATOMS: atom_id res chain seq x y z
N MET A 1 -24.65 -46.40 0.92
CA MET A 1 -23.21 -46.14 1.06
C MET A 1 -22.83 -45.12 0.00
N ASN A 2 -22.40 -43.88 0.23
CA ASN A 2 -21.89 -43.17 1.41
C ASN A 2 -22.31 -41.68 1.36
N SER A 3 -22.43 -41.11 2.56
CA SER A 3 -22.62 -39.70 2.89
C SER A 3 -21.27 -39.07 3.24
N ILE A 4 -20.96 -37.86 2.75
CA ILE A 4 -20.00 -36.87 3.29
C ILE A 4 -20.55 -35.50 2.78
N GLY A 5 -21.17 -34.62 3.58
CA GLY A 5 -20.61 -33.85 4.70
C GLY A 5 -19.77 -32.69 4.13
N GLY A 6 -20.24 -31.43 4.12
CA GLY A 6 -19.81 -30.39 5.08
C GLY A 6 -18.28 -30.22 5.09
N ASP A 7 -17.65 -29.11 4.70
CA ASP A 7 -17.93 -27.74 5.13
C ASP A 7 -17.36 -26.72 4.13
N ALA A 8 -18.20 -25.81 3.66
CA ALA A 8 -17.75 -24.59 3.03
C ALA A 8 -17.04 -23.74 4.10
N VAL A 9 -15.70 -23.68 4.03
CA VAL A 9 -14.88 -22.75 4.81
C VAL A 9 -15.32 -21.33 4.46
N THR A 10 -16.30 -20.83 5.21
CA THR A 10 -16.78 -19.46 5.15
C THR A 10 -15.83 -18.67 6.01
N ILE A 11 -14.81 -18.08 5.39
CA ILE A 11 -13.86 -17.21 6.10
C ILE A 11 -14.61 -15.95 6.51
N ASP A 12 -14.93 -15.86 7.78
CA ASP A 12 -15.65 -14.76 8.38
C ASP A 12 -14.69 -13.59 8.67
N ARG A 13 -14.92 -12.44 8.03
CA ARG A 13 -14.07 -11.25 8.13
C ARG A 13 -13.98 -10.71 9.56
N ARG A 14 -14.93 -11.04 10.44
CA ARG A 14 -14.93 -10.58 11.84
C ARG A 14 -14.03 -11.40 12.76
N GLU A 15 -13.67 -12.63 12.38
CA GLU A 15 -12.74 -13.48 13.14
C GLU A 15 -11.28 -13.01 12.97
N PHE A 16 -10.95 -12.47 11.80
CA PHE A 16 -9.61 -11.95 11.50
C PHE A 16 -9.22 -10.73 12.35
N MET A 17 -10.19 -9.96 12.88
CA MET A 17 -9.91 -8.75 13.67
C MET A 17 -9.81 -9.02 15.19
N ALA A 18 -10.07 -10.23 15.66
CA ALA A 18 -10.07 -10.55 17.10
C ALA A 18 -8.73 -11.10 17.62
N ALA A 19 -7.82 -11.57 16.75
CA ALA A 19 -6.62 -12.30 17.15
C ALA A 19 -5.34 -11.44 17.33
N ALA A 20 -5.43 -10.11 17.34
CA ALA A 20 -4.26 -9.22 17.41
C ALA A 20 -3.97 -8.62 18.81
N ALA A 21 -4.72 -8.98 19.84
CA ALA A 21 -4.63 -8.33 21.15
C ALA A 21 -4.52 -9.31 22.33
N ALA A 22 -3.44 -10.08 22.41
CA ALA A 22 -2.82 -10.53 23.67
C ALA A 22 -1.59 -11.40 23.40
N GLY A 23 -0.40 -10.93 23.78
CA GLY A 23 0.80 -11.78 23.74
C GLY A 23 2.12 -11.03 23.86
N LEU A 24 2.34 -10.31 24.96
CA LEU A 24 3.68 -9.92 25.41
C LEU A 24 4.43 -11.19 25.84
N GLY A 25 5.46 -11.58 25.09
CA GLY A 25 6.25 -12.78 25.41
C GLY A 25 7.64 -12.77 24.78
N SER A 26 8.57 -12.11 25.47
CA SER A 26 10.02 -12.27 25.42
C SER A 26 10.77 -11.93 24.12
N GLN A 27 11.65 -10.93 24.26
CA GLN A 27 12.71 -10.60 23.31
C GLN A 27 13.73 -11.73 23.25
N LEU A 28 14.03 -12.22 22.05
CA LEU A 28 15.29 -12.92 21.76
C LEU A 28 15.99 -12.17 20.64
N VAL A 29 16.97 -11.38 21.06
CA VAL A 29 17.91 -10.66 20.21
C VAL A 29 18.75 -11.68 19.43
N SER A 30 18.59 -11.68 18.12
CA SER A 30 19.62 -12.12 17.17
C SER A 30 20.00 -10.93 16.32
N ARG A 31 21.01 -10.21 16.78
CA ARG A 31 21.84 -9.33 15.95
C ARG A 31 23.02 -10.18 15.49
N SER A 32 23.18 -10.37 14.19
CA SER A 32 24.43 -10.70 13.47
C SER A 32 24.02 -11.05 12.04
N GLY A 33 24.39 -10.35 10.97
CA GLY A 33 25.25 -9.20 10.73
C GLY A 33 24.87 -8.73 9.31
N ASP A 34 25.29 -7.54 8.94
CA ASP A 34 25.17 -7.05 7.56
C ASP A 34 23.74 -6.75 7.10
N ALA A 35 23.12 -5.84 7.84
CA ALA A 35 22.33 -4.78 7.25
C ALA A 35 23.22 -3.98 6.27
N LEU A 36 23.50 -4.56 5.10
CA LEU A 36 24.32 -3.97 4.04
C LEU A 36 23.61 -2.74 3.51
N ALA A 37 23.92 -1.62 4.15
CA ALA A 37 23.50 -0.28 3.82
C ALA A 37 21.98 -0.08 3.90
N GLN A 38 21.59 1.00 4.58
CA GLN A 38 20.37 1.69 4.20
C GLN A 38 20.40 1.82 2.68
N THR A 39 19.50 1.14 1.97
CA THR A 39 19.17 1.44 0.58
C THR A 39 19.12 2.94 0.50
N ALA A 40 20.09 3.57 -0.18
CA ALA A 40 20.04 4.99 -0.46
C ALA A 40 18.61 5.25 -0.94
N ALA A 41 17.87 6.10 -0.20
CA ALA A 41 16.44 6.26 -0.36
C ALA A 41 16.11 6.26 -1.85
N ARG A 42 15.33 5.25 -2.29
CA ARG A 42 15.11 4.99 -3.71
C ARG A 42 14.81 6.32 -4.40
N PRO A 43 15.59 6.75 -5.39
CA PRO A 43 15.46 8.08 -5.93
C PRO A 43 14.03 8.26 -6.46
N LEU A 44 13.46 9.43 -6.24
CA LEU A 44 12.18 9.75 -6.84
C LEU A 44 12.35 9.74 -8.36
N PRO A 45 11.43 9.10 -9.11
CA PRO A 45 11.35 9.27 -10.55
C PRO A 45 11.30 10.76 -10.88
N PRO A 46 11.96 11.20 -11.97
CA PRO A 46 11.99 12.59 -12.38
C PRO A 46 10.57 13.12 -12.52
N ASP A 47 10.39 14.39 -12.14
CA ASP A 47 9.13 15.06 -12.43
C ASP A 47 9.04 15.33 -13.94
N ASN A 48 7.94 14.88 -14.54
CA ASN A 48 7.62 15.06 -15.95
C ASN A 48 6.54 16.14 -16.16
N GLY A 49 6.12 16.82 -15.08
CA GLY A 49 5.13 17.88 -15.12
C GLY A 49 3.69 17.40 -15.36
N LEU A 50 3.44 16.09 -15.35
CA LEU A 50 2.10 15.53 -15.60
C LEU A 50 1.15 15.66 -14.39
N PHE A 51 1.69 15.87 -13.20
CA PHE A 51 0.93 16.00 -11.95
C PHE A 51 1.29 17.31 -11.22
N PRO A 52 0.93 18.48 -11.78
CA PRO A 52 1.26 19.76 -11.17
C PRO A 52 0.59 19.89 -9.79
N GLY A 53 1.38 20.26 -8.77
CA GLY A 53 0.91 20.42 -7.39
C GLY A 53 0.71 19.11 -6.61
N PHE A 54 1.12 17.97 -7.16
CA PHE A 54 1.16 16.69 -6.43
C PHE A 54 2.55 16.42 -5.91
N GLU A 55 2.63 15.90 -4.69
CA GLU A 55 3.87 15.47 -4.07
C GLU A 55 4.24 14.05 -4.49
N ALA A 56 5.54 13.77 -4.46
CA ALA A 56 6.16 12.54 -4.88
C ALA A 56 6.76 11.82 -3.67
N ARG A 57 6.38 10.55 -3.42
CA ARG A 57 7.04 9.78 -2.37
C ARG A 57 7.08 8.28 -2.63
N TRP A 58 8.05 7.63 -2.00
CA TRP A 58 8.02 6.20 -1.76
C TRP A 58 7.33 5.91 -0.43
N VAL A 59 6.47 4.90 -0.41
CA VAL A 59 5.82 4.38 0.78
C VAL A 59 6.35 2.97 1.01
N HIS A 60 7.08 2.80 2.10
CA HIS A 60 7.63 1.51 2.51
C HIS A 60 6.55 0.69 3.21
N THR A 61 6.33 -0.54 2.73
CA THR A 61 5.42 -1.52 3.35
C THR A 61 6.18 -2.81 3.63
N ASN A 62 5.54 -3.77 4.32
CA ASN A 62 6.20 -5.04 4.67
C ASN A 62 6.57 -5.90 3.45
N GLY A 63 5.95 -5.68 2.28
CA GLY A 63 6.15 -6.51 1.09
C GLY A 63 6.59 -5.77 -0.17
N ALA A 64 6.46 -4.44 -0.21
CA ALA A 64 6.82 -3.65 -1.38
C ALA A 64 7.06 -2.17 -1.03
N ASP A 65 7.94 -1.54 -1.80
CA ASP A 65 8.01 -0.09 -1.89
C ASP A 65 7.03 0.39 -2.97
N ILE A 66 6.07 1.21 -2.58
CA ILE A 66 5.04 1.73 -3.47
C ILE A 66 5.36 3.18 -3.79
N PHE A 67 5.49 3.48 -5.07
CA PHE A 67 5.62 4.86 -5.53
C PHE A 67 4.24 5.50 -5.62
N VAL A 68 4.07 6.68 -5.03
CA VAL A 68 2.82 7.43 -5.07
C VAL A 68 3.05 8.89 -5.48
N ARG A 69 2.09 9.42 -6.22
CA ARG A 69 1.85 10.85 -6.40
C ARG A 69 0.57 11.17 -5.63
N HIS A 70 0.60 12.16 -4.74
CA HIS A 70 -0.60 12.53 -3.98
C HIS A 70 -0.77 14.04 -3.84
N GLY A 71 -2.01 14.50 -3.69
CA GLY A 71 -2.33 15.91 -3.56
C GLY A 71 -3.82 16.18 -3.40
N GLY A 72 -4.17 17.46 -3.25
CA GLY A 72 -5.54 17.88 -2.99
C GLY A 72 -5.92 17.79 -1.51
N THR A 73 -7.20 18.07 -1.24
CA THR A 73 -7.74 18.14 0.12
C THR A 73 -9.12 17.49 0.16
N GLY A 74 -9.44 16.80 1.24
CA GLY A 74 -10.76 16.18 1.44
C GLY A 74 -10.66 14.71 1.80
N GLN A 75 -11.71 13.95 1.50
CA GLN A 75 -11.74 12.51 1.77
C GLN A 75 -10.68 11.77 0.93
N PRO A 76 -10.00 10.76 1.48
CA PRO A 76 -8.95 10.03 0.77
C PRO A 76 -9.52 9.18 -0.37
N LEU A 77 -8.90 9.24 -1.55
CA LEU A 77 -9.26 8.46 -2.73
C LEU A 77 -8.01 7.83 -3.35
N LEU A 78 -7.92 6.49 -3.31
CA LEU A 78 -6.80 5.76 -3.92
C LEU A 78 -7.11 5.42 -5.38
N LEU A 79 -6.20 5.79 -6.30
CA LEU A 79 -6.28 5.46 -7.72
C LEU A 79 -5.29 4.37 -8.08
N LEU A 80 -5.79 3.20 -8.49
CA LEU A 80 -4.99 2.07 -8.96
C LEU A 80 -5.04 1.98 -10.48
N HIS A 81 -3.89 1.75 -11.11
CA HIS A 81 -3.83 1.51 -12.55
C HIS A 81 -3.93 0.00 -12.85
N GLY A 82 -4.25 -0.33 -14.10
CA GLY A 82 -4.20 -1.70 -14.60
C GLY A 82 -2.90 -2.03 -15.32
N ASN A 83 -2.79 -3.28 -15.77
CA ASN A 83 -1.79 -3.70 -16.75
C ASN A 83 -2.28 -3.34 -18.17
N PRO A 84 -1.43 -2.85 -19.10
CA PRO A 84 0.02 -2.63 -19.01
C PRO A 84 0.41 -1.17 -18.67
N GLN A 85 -0.45 -0.46 -17.93
CA GLN A 85 -0.28 0.96 -17.64
C GLN A 85 0.48 1.20 -16.33
N SER A 86 0.76 2.47 -16.02
CA SER A 86 1.26 2.96 -14.73
C SER A 86 0.31 4.02 -14.17
N HIS A 87 0.62 4.55 -12.97
CA HIS A 87 -0.12 5.66 -12.33
C HIS A 87 -0.35 6.86 -13.27
N VAL A 88 0.51 7.05 -14.28
CA VAL A 88 0.41 8.13 -15.28
C VAL A 88 -0.91 8.10 -16.04
N CYS A 89 -1.60 6.96 -16.16
CA CYS A 89 -2.90 6.91 -16.83
C CYS A 89 -3.95 7.86 -16.20
N TRP A 90 -3.77 8.22 -14.93
CA TRP A 90 -4.66 9.12 -14.20
C TRP A 90 -4.35 10.61 -14.36
N HIS A 91 -3.27 11.00 -15.07
CA HIS A 91 -2.78 12.38 -15.07
C HIS A 91 -3.82 13.43 -15.51
N ARG A 92 -4.75 13.08 -16.40
CA ARG A 92 -5.82 13.97 -16.85
C ARG A 92 -6.97 14.13 -15.85
N ALA A 93 -7.20 13.11 -15.02
CA ALA A 93 -8.32 13.09 -14.06
C ALA A 93 -7.88 13.53 -12.66
N ALA A 94 -6.62 13.26 -12.27
CA ALA A 94 -6.11 13.46 -10.93
C ALA A 94 -6.31 14.90 -10.44
N GLY A 95 -5.95 15.90 -11.24
CA GLY A 95 -6.13 17.31 -10.87
C GLY A 95 -7.61 17.71 -10.67
N ALA A 96 -8.54 17.10 -11.41
CA ALA A 96 -9.97 17.37 -11.23
C ALA A 96 -10.52 16.72 -9.96
N LEU A 97 -10.07 15.51 -9.64
CA LEU A 97 -10.43 14.78 -8.43
C LEU A 97 -9.85 15.46 -7.17
N ALA A 98 -8.62 15.97 -7.25
CA ALA A 98 -7.93 16.65 -6.16
C ALA A 98 -8.62 17.94 -5.68
N ARG A 99 -9.56 18.49 -6.46
CA ARG A 99 -10.39 19.62 -6.00
C ARG A 99 -11.39 19.25 -4.91
N ARG A 100 -11.73 17.96 -4.76
CA ARG A 100 -12.72 17.46 -3.79
C ARG A 100 -12.16 16.39 -2.84
N TYR A 101 -11.15 15.66 -3.28
CA TYR A 101 -10.56 14.54 -2.57
C TYR A 101 -9.08 14.78 -2.32
N HIS A 102 -8.54 14.13 -1.30
CA HIS A 102 -7.10 13.91 -1.23
C HIS A 102 -6.81 12.65 -2.06
N VAL A 103 -6.23 12.86 -3.24
CA VAL A 103 -5.93 11.83 -4.25
C VAL A 103 -4.51 11.36 -4.07
#